data_AF-A0A2V7P9Z2-F1
#
_entry.id   AF-A0A2V7P9Z2-F1
#
_cell.length_a   1.000
_cell.length_b   1.000
_cell.length_c   1.000
_cell.angle_alpha   90.00
_cell.angle_beta   90.00
_cell.angle_gamma   90.00
#
_symmetry.space_group_name_H-M   'P 1'
#
loop_
_entity.id
_entity.type
_entity.pdbx_description
1 polymer ?
#
loop_
_entity_poly.entity_id
_entity_poly.type
_entity_poly.pdbx_seq_one_letter_code
_entity_poly.pdbx_strand_id
1 'polypeptide(L)'
;MTTAGTAGAQDSLAAARELYASAAYEDALAVLNRLRAPDGRPDEGRAIDQYRAFCLLALGRNVEAERAIEAVVAAEPMYHPSDADVSPRVRSAFSDVRRRMLPNIIQQKYAVAKAAYDRRDFAAAMDGFSRVLKAMTDPDVVGAANQPPLSDLRTLAIGFNELAVKASAPLPSAPPLPAPTPVEAPPPPRPMVPQIYAAEDSRVTPPVTINQTLPLYPTRPVPTGQGVLEVIIDESGTVESAAIRSTVNSLYDRLALAATKTWRYRPATSLFSAAQSNRGAR
;
A
#
# COMPACT_ATOMS: atom_id res chain seq x y z
N MET A 1 1.53 -18.90 -17.08
CA MET A 1 0.95 -18.90 -18.44
C MET A 1 -0.57 -18.98 -18.29
N THR A 2 -1.28 -17.84 -18.24
CA THR A 2 -2.74 -17.83 -17.97
C THR A 2 -3.50 -16.78 -18.79
N THR A 3 -2.83 -16.05 -19.67
CA THR A 3 -3.38 -14.91 -20.41
C THR A 3 -4.14 -15.29 -21.68
N ALA A 4 -3.83 -16.44 -22.31
CA ALA A 4 -4.44 -16.84 -23.58
C ALA A 4 -5.94 -17.19 -23.47
N GLY A 5 -6.37 -17.81 -22.37
CA GLY A 5 -7.78 -18.15 -22.15
C GLY A 5 -8.66 -16.94 -21.87
N THR A 6 -8.08 -15.87 -21.31
CA THR A 6 -8.80 -14.64 -20.97
C THR A 6 -9.14 -13.81 -22.20
N ALA A 7 -8.23 -13.74 -23.18
CA ALA A 7 -8.46 -13.03 -24.43
C ALA A 7 -9.63 -13.64 -25.22
N GLY A 8 -9.67 -14.97 -25.39
CA GLY A 8 -10.74 -15.63 -26.13
C GLY A 8 -12.13 -15.53 -25.47
N ALA A 9 -12.20 -15.47 -24.14
CA ALA A 9 -13.45 -15.26 -23.42
C ALA A 9 -13.97 -13.82 -23.58
N GLN A 10 -13.07 -12.84 -23.52
CA GLN A 10 -13.38 -11.43 -23.79
C GLN A 10 -13.86 -11.20 -25.23
N ASP A 11 -13.22 -11.83 -26.21
CA ASP A 11 -13.64 -11.77 -27.63
C ASP A 11 -15.03 -12.38 -27.82
N SER A 12 -15.33 -13.48 -27.12
CA SER A 12 -16.64 -14.11 -27.18
C SER A 12 -17.74 -13.28 -26.53
N LEU A 13 -17.44 -12.57 -25.43
CA LEU A 13 -18.37 -11.62 -24.82
C LEU A 13 -18.60 -10.42 -25.74
N ALA A 14 -17.57 -9.93 -26.44
CA ALA A 14 -17.71 -8.87 -27.44
C ALA A 14 -18.66 -9.30 -28.58
N ALA A 15 -18.49 -10.52 -29.11
CA ALA A 15 -19.38 -11.08 -30.12
C ALA A 15 -20.84 -11.17 -29.62
N ALA A 16 -21.07 -11.56 -28.36
CA ALA A 16 -22.42 -11.57 -27.79
C ALA A 16 -23.05 -10.17 -27.69
N ARG A 17 -22.23 -9.13 -27.43
CA ARG A 17 -22.70 -7.74 -27.40
C ARG A 17 -23.08 -7.23 -28.78
N GLU A 18 -22.35 -7.62 -29.82
CA GLU A 18 -22.68 -7.30 -31.21
C GLU A 18 -24.01 -7.96 -31.61
N LEU A 19 -24.21 -9.24 -31.27
CA LEU A 19 -25.48 -9.93 -31.50
C LEU A 19 -26.65 -9.27 -30.77
N TYR A 20 -26.43 -8.81 -29.53
CA TYR A 20 -27.42 -8.02 -28.80
C TYR A 20 -27.74 -6.70 -29.52
N ALA A 21 -26.71 -5.97 -29.98
CA ALA A 21 -26.87 -4.71 -30.69
C ALA A 21 -27.61 -4.87 -32.04
N SER A 22 -27.45 -6.02 -32.70
CA SER A 22 -28.19 -6.37 -33.92
C SER A 22 -29.56 -7.00 -33.66
N ALA A 23 -30.05 -7.00 -32.41
CA ALA A 23 -31.30 -7.63 -31.98
C ALA A 23 -31.40 -9.15 -32.23
N ALA A 24 -30.26 -9.84 -32.40
CA ALA A 24 -30.17 -11.29 -32.51
C ALA A 24 -30.15 -11.94 -31.11
N TYR A 25 -31.23 -11.76 -30.34
CA TYR A 25 -31.26 -12.08 -28.91
C TYR A 25 -31.10 -13.57 -28.58
N GLU A 26 -31.67 -14.48 -29.39
CA GLU A 26 -31.52 -15.92 -29.17
C GLU A 26 -30.08 -16.40 -29.45
N ASP A 27 -29.44 -15.87 -30.49
CA ASP A 27 -28.05 -16.19 -30.82
C ASP A 27 -27.10 -15.64 -29.75
N ALA A 28 -27.34 -14.40 -29.29
CA ALA A 28 -26.62 -13.82 -28.16
C ALA A 28 -26.74 -14.69 -26.91
N LEU A 29 -27.95 -15.17 -26.59
CA LEU A 29 -28.17 -16.07 -25.44
C LEU A 29 -27.43 -17.40 -25.60
N ALA A 30 -27.41 -17.99 -26.79
CA ALA A 30 -26.67 -19.22 -27.04
C ALA A 30 -25.17 -19.04 -26.78
N VAL A 31 -24.58 -17.91 -27.19
CA VAL A 31 -23.17 -17.58 -26.90
C VAL A 31 -22.97 -17.37 -25.40
N LEU A 32 -23.78 -16.52 -24.76
CA LEU A 32 -23.66 -16.17 -23.34
C LEU A 32 -23.81 -17.38 -22.41
N ASN A 33 -24.71 -18.32 -22.74
CA ASN A 33 -24.88 -19.55 -21.96
C ASN A 33 -23.64 -20.46 -22.03
N ARG A 34 -22.91 -20.49 -23.16
CA ARG A 34 -21.66 -21.24 -23.28
C ARG A 34 -20.52 -20.60 -22.48
N LEU A 35 -20.51 -19.28 -22.36
CA LEU A 35 -19.50 -18.53 -21.62
C LEU A 35 -19.65 -18.62 -20.10
N ARG A 36 -20.80 -19.08 -19.61
CA ARG A 36 -21.08 -19.25 -18.18
C ARG A 36 -20.30 -20.44 -17.62
N ALA A 37 -19.00 -20.27 -17.43
CA ALA A 37 -18.15 -21.20 -16.70
C ALA A 37 -18.23 -20.93 -15.18
N PRO A 38 -18.31 -21.96 -14.32
CA PRO A 38 -18.35 -21.79 -12.87
C PRO A 38 -17.06 -21.17 -12.28
N ASP A 39 -15.92 -21.29 -12.97
CA ASP A 39 -14.61 -20.79 -12.53
C ASP A 39 -14.20 -19.44 -13.19
N GLY A 40 -15.15 -18.76 -13.85
CA GLY A 40 -14.92 -17.47 -14.49
C GLY A 40 -14.64 -16.34 -13.50
N ARG A 41 -14.02 -15.24 -13.96
CA ARG A 41 -13.86 -14.03 -13.14
C ARG A 41 -15.22 -13.47 -12.75
N PRO A 42 -15.40 -12.97 -11.51
CA PRO A 42 -16.69 -12.46 -11.04
C PRO A 42 -17.21 -11.30 -11.90
N ASP A 43 -16.33 -10.40 -12.36
CA ASP A 43 -16.71 -9.26 -13.21
C ASP A 43 -17.24 -9.70 -14.58
N GLU A 44 -16.64 -10.75 -15.15
CA GLU A 44 -17.00 -11.32 -16.44
C GLU A 44 -18.32 -12.10 -16.33
N GLY A 45 -18.47 -12.90 -15.26
CA GLY A 45 -19.73 -13.58 -14.94
C GLY A 45 -20.90 -12.60 -14.78
N ARG A 46 -20.67 -11.48 -14.07
CA ARG A 46 -21.67 -10.41 -13.94
C ARG A 46 -22.06 -9.83 -15.29
N ALA A 47 -21.09 -9.50 -16.14
CA ALA A 47 -21.37 -8.94 -17.47
C ALA A 47 -22.13 -9.93 -18.36
N ILE A 48 -21.78 -11.21 -18.31
CA ILE A 48 -22.50 -12.28 -19.02
C ILE A 48 -23.95 -12.33 -18.56
N ASP A 49 -24.21 -12.42 -17.25
CA ASP A 49 -25.58 -12.50 -16.72
C ASP A 49 -26.38 -11.22 -16.96
N GLN A 50 -25.73 -10.05 -17.01
CA GLN A 50 -26.36 -8.78 -17.39
C GLN A 50 -26.90 -8.82 -18.82
N TYR A 51 -26.07 -9.19 -19.82
CA TYR A 51 -26.54 -9.27 -21.21
C TYR A 51 -27.56 -10.39 -21.41
N ARG A 52 -27.48 -11.49 -20.63
CA ARG A 52 -28.50 -12.54 -20.63
C ARG A 52 -29.84 -11.99 -20.16
N ALA A 53 -29.87 -11.26 -19.04
CA ALA A 53 -31.08 -10.62 -18.54
C ALA A 53 -31.71 -9.70 -19.58
N PHE A 54 -30.89 -8.88 -20.27
CA PHE A 54 -31.39 -7.98 -21.32
C PHE A 54 -32.01 -8.73 -22.51
N CYS A 55 -31.35 -9.78 -23.01
CA CYS A 55 -31.88 -10.61 -24.09
C CYS A 55 -33.18 -11.32 -23.68
N LEU A 56 -33.23 -11.89 -22.47
CA LEU A 56 -34.41 -12.60 -21.97
C LEU A 56 -35.61 -11.67 -21.77
N LEU A 57 -35.37 -10.43 -21.31
CA LEU A 57 -36.42 -9.42 -21.21
C LEU A 57 -36.94 -8.98 -22.59
N ALA A 58 -36.05 -8.80 -23.56
CA ALA A 58 -36.42 -8.47 -24.93
C ALA A 58 -37.26 -9.57 -25.60
N LEU A 59 -36.96 -10.83 -25.30
CA LEU A 59 -37.71 -12.01 -25.77
C LEU A 59 -38.99 -12.29 -24.95
N GLY A 60 -39.24 -11.55 -23.87
CA GLY A 60 -40.40 -11.77 -23.00
C GLY A 60 -40.30 -12.99 -22.09
N ARG A 61 -39.12 -13.60 -21.95
CA ARG A 61 -38.84 -14.78 -21.11
C ARG A 61 -38.62 -14.37 -19.64
N ASN A 62 -39.69 -13.85 -19.02
CA ASN A 62 -39.62 -13.15 -17.72
C ASN A 62 -38.99 -13.98 -16.58
N VAL A 63 -39.35 -15.27 -16.45
CA VAL A 63 -38.85 -16.12 -15.35
C VAL A 63 -37.34 -16.34 -15.44
N GLU A 64 -36.83 -16.53 -16.66
CA GLU A 64 -35.40 -16.72 -16.89
C GLU A 64 -34.65 -15.39 -16.75
N ALA A 65 -35.25 -14.30 -17.21
CA ALA A 65 -34.71 -12.96 -17.02
C ALA A 65 -34.53 -12.66 -15.53
N GLU A 66 -35.56 -12.93 -14.71
CA GLU A 66 -35.51 -12.70 -13.27
C GLU A 66 -34.35 -13.47 -12.62
N ARG A 67 -34.15 -14.74 -12.97
CA ARG A 67 -33.01 -15.54 -12.48
C ARG A 67 -31.65 -14.98 -12.92
N ALA A 68 -31.56 -14.45 -14.14
CA ALA A 68 -30.33 -13.80 -14.61
C ALA A 68 -30.05 -12.50 -13.82
N ILE A 69 -31.10 -11.70 -13.56
CA ILE A 69 -31.01 -10.49 -12.72
C ILE A 69 -30.60 -10.84 -11.30
N GLU A 70 -31.17 -11.89 -10.70
CA GLU A 70 -30.79 -12.38 -9.37
C GLU A 70 -29.30 -12.71 -9.29
N ALA A 71 -28.74 -13.35 -10.32
CA ALA A 71 -27.32 -13.65 -10.40
C ALA A 71 -26.45 -12.38 -10.45
N VAL A 72 -26.86 -11.37 -11.23
CA VAL A 72 -26.19 -10.06 -11.27
C VAL A 72 -26.22 -9.37 -9.91
N VAL A 73 -27.38 -9.33 -9.25
CA VAL A 73 -27.56 -8.66 -7.95
C VAL A 73 -26.80 -9.40 -6.84
N ALA A 74 -26.73 -10.73 -6.89
CA ALA A 74 -25.94 -11.52 -5.96
C ALA A 74 -24.42 -11.25 -6.09
N ALA A 75 -23.93 -11.14 -7.33
CA ALA A 75 -22.52 -10.86 -7.61
C ALA A 75 -22.15 -9.41 -7.25
N GLU A 76 -22.98 -8.44 -7.66
CA GLU A 76 -22.73 -7.01 -7.44
C GLU A 76 -23.99 -6.30 -6.93
N PRO A 77 -24.25 -6.32 -5.61
CA PRO A 77 -25.47 -5.76 -5.02
C PRO A 77 -25.66 -4.25 -5.23
N MET A 78 -24.59 -3.50 -5.50
CA MET A 78 -24.66 -2.06 -5.74
C MET A 78 -24.85 -1.70 -7.22
N TYR A 79 -24.90 -2.70 -8.11
CA TYR A 79 -25.08 -2.48 -9.54
C TYR A 79 -26.51 -2.05 -9.85
N HIS A 80 -26.65 -0.86 -10.45
CA HIS A 80 -27.90 -0.38 -11.02
C HIS A 80 -27.70 -0.15 -12.53
N PRO A 81 -28.62 -0.60 -13.40
CA PRO A 81 -28.61 -0.19 -14.80
C PRO A 81 -28.80 1.34 -14.90
N SER A 82 -28.01 2.00 -15.74
CA SER A 82 -28.12 3.45 -15.98
C SER A 82 -29.40 3.79 -16.74
N ASP A 83 -30.05 4.89 -16.36
CA ASP A 83 -31.32 5.34 -16.93
C ASP A 83 -31.26 5.67 -18.43
N ALA A 84 -30.07 6.02 -18.93
CA ALA A 84 -29.86 6.33 -20.35
C ALA A 84 -29.66 5.07 -21.21
N ASP A 85 -29.27 3.96 -20.60
CA ASP A 85 -28.74 2.79 -21.32
C ASP A 85 -29.76 1.64 -21.46
N VAL A 86 -30.87 1.69 -20.72
CA VAL A 86 -31.86 0.60 -20.69
C VAL A 86 -33.31 1.06 -20.74
N SER A 87 -34.18 0.20 -21.26
CA SER A 87 -35.63 0.48 -21.35
C SER A 87 -36.29 0.55 -19.96
N PRO A 88 -37.44 1.25 -19.82
CA PRO A 88 -38.18 1.29 -18.54
C PRO A 88 -38.51 -0.09 -17.96
N ARG A 89 -38.82 -1.07 -18.82
CA ARG A 89 -39.12 -2.44 -18.39
C ARG A 89 -37.92 -3.12 -17.73
N VAL A 90 -36.72 -2.93 -18.27
CA VAL A 90 -35.49 -3.49 -17.70
C VAL A 90 -35.23 -2.88 -16.32
N ARG A 91 -35.40 -1.56 -16.18
CA ARG A 91 -35.22 -0.87 -14.90
C ARG A 91 -36.17 -1.41 -13.83
N SER A 92 -37.45 -1.53 -14.14
CA SER A 92 -38.43 -2.08 -13.22
C SER A 92 -38.07 -3.51 -12.78
N ALA A 93 -37.70 -4.38 -13.73
CA ALA A 93 -37.31 -5.75 -13.41
C ALA A 93 -36.09 -5.83 -12.46
N PHE A 94 -35.07 -4.97 -12.68
CA PHE A 94 -33.93 -4.90 -11.76
C PHE A 94 -34.30 -4.36 -10.39
N SER A 95 -35.06 -3.25 -10.32
CA SER A 95 -35.52 -2.68 -9.05
C SER A 95 -36.37 -3.66 -8.24
N ASP A 96 -37.25 -4.42 -8.89
CA ASP A 96 -38.12 -5.39 -8.22
C ASP A 96 -37.31 -6.53 -7.58
N VAL A 97 -36.33 -7.08 -8.31
CA VAL A 97 -35.43 -8.11 -7.76
C VAL A 97 -34.55 -7.55 -6.64
N ARG A 98 -34.02 -6.33 -6.82
CA ARG A 98 -33.19 -5.66 -5.82
C ARG A 98 -33.96 -5.42 -4.52
N ARG A 99 -35.19 -4.92 -4.59
CA ARG A 99 -36.08 -4.74 -3.41
C ARG A 99 -36.28 -6.04 -2.63
N ARG A 100 -36.36 -7.18 -3.34
CA ARG A 100 -36.53 -8.50 -2.71
C ARG A 100 -35.23 -9.03 -2.09
N MET A 101 -34.10 -8.90 -2.78
CA MET A 101 -32.84 -9.54 -2.38
C MET A 101 -31.97 -8.72 -1.43
N LEU A 102 -31.94 -7.38 -1.61
CA LEU A 102 -31.04 -6.51 -0.87
C LEU A 102 -31.21 -6.59 0.65
N PRO A 103 -32.42 -6.66 1.23
CA PRO A 103 -32.58 -6.80 2.68
C PRO A 103 -31.80 -7.98 3.26
N ASN A 104 -31.85 -9.15 2.60
CA ASN A 104 -31.14 -10.34 3.05
C ASN A 104 -29.62 -10.23 2.82
N ILE A 105 -29.21 -9.67 1.68
CA ILE A 105 -27.79 -9.44 1.37
C ILE A 105 -27.15 -8.50 2.41
N ILE A 106 -27.87 -7.45 2.82
CA ILE A 106 -27.41 -6.50 3.85
C ILE A 106 -27.21 -7.21 5.19
N GLN A 107 -28.15 -8.05 5.61
CA GLN A 107 -28.04 -8.86 6.83
C GLN A 107 -26.82 -9.80 6.78
N GLN A 108 -26.62 -10.49 5.65
CA GLN A 108 -25.47 -11.37 5.45
C GLN A 108 -24.15 -10.61 5.52
N LYS A 109 -24.06 -9.45 4.87
CA LYS A 109 -22.85 -8.61 4.91
C LYS A 109 -22.55 -8.09 6.32
N TYR A 110 -23.58 -7.73 7.08
CA TYR A 110 -23.42 -7.38 8.49
C TYR A 110 -22.86 -8.54 9.31
N ALA A 111 -23.39 -9.75 9.13
CA ALA A 111 -22.90 -10.94 9.84
C ALA A 111 -21.41 -11.21 9.54
N VAL A 112 -20.99 -11.06 8.28
CA VAL A 112 -19.58 -11.18 7.88
C VAL A 112 -18.70 -10.10 8.52
N ALA A 113 -19.15 -8.85 8.52
CA ALA A 113 -18.43 -7.73 9.16
C ALA A 113 -18.30 -7.93 10.68
N LYS A 114 -19.38 -8.39 11.33
CA LYS A 114 -19.36 -8.72 12.75
C LYS A 114 -18.38 -9.86 13.04
N ALA A 115 -18.36 -10.91 12.23
CA ALA A 115 -17.40 -12.01 12.39
C ALA A 115 -15.94 -11.55 12.20
N ALA A 116 -15.67 -10.55 11.34
CA ALA A 116 -14.35 -9.93 11.23
C ALA A 116 -13.99 -9.13 12.51
N TYR A 117 -14.94 -8.34 13.03
CA TYR A 117 -14.79 -7.60 14.28
C TYR A 117 -14.48 -8.54 15.46
N ASP A 118 -15.25 -9.63 15.59
CA ASP A 118 -15.08 -10.62 16.66
C ASP A 118 -13.69 -11.30 16.59
N ARG A 119 -13.11 -11.42 15.38
CA ARG A 119 -11.75 -11.91 15.14
C ARG A 119 -10.65 -10.86 15.33
N ARG A 120 -11.01 -9.63 15.75
CA ARG A 120 -10.14 -8.45 15.87
C ARG A 120 -9.51 -7.99 14.55
N ASP A 121 -10.07 -8.41 13.41
CA ASP A 121 -9.73 -7.85 12.11
C ASP A 121 -10.54 -6.56 11.90
N PHE A 122 -10.09 -5.50 12.59
CA PHE A 122 -10.81 -4.23 12.59
C PHE A 122 -10.81 -3.54 11.22
N ALA A 123 -9.77 -3.74 10.40
CA ALA A 123 -9.72 -3.20 9.05
C ALA A 123 -10.82 -3.82 8.17
N ALA A 124 -10.95 -5.15 8.15
CA ALA A 124 -12.01 -5.82 7.40
C ALA A 124 -13.40 -5.51 7.97
N ALA A 125 -13.52 -5.40 9.30
CA ALA A 125 -14.78 -5.02 9.95
C ALA A 125 -15.24 -3.61 9.54
N MET A 126 -14.35 -2.62 9.55
CA MET A 126 -14.64 -1.25 9.15
C MET A 126 -15.14 -1.17 7.69
N ASP A 127 -14.45 -1.83 6.75
CA ASP A 127 -14.89 -1.92 5.36
C ASP A 127 -16.26 -2.59 5.25
N GLY A 128 -16.46 -3.71 5.96
CA GLY A 128 -17.72 -4.44 6.00
C GLY A 128 -18.90 -3.58 6.50
N PHE A 129 -18.75 -2.91 7.64
CA PHE A 129 -19.80 -2.04 8.19
C PHE A 129 -20.05 -0.82 7.30
N SER A 130 -19.00 -0.22 6.71
CA SER A 130 -19.17 0.88 5.74
C SER A 130 -20.02 0.46 4.54
N ARG A 131 -19.77 -0.73 3.98
CA ARG A 131 -20.56 -1.28 2.86
C ARG A 131 -22.01 -1.55 3.25
N VAL A 132 -22.27 -2.05 4.47
CA VAL A 132 -23.63 -2.25 4.99
C VAL A 132 -24.39 -0.92 5.06
N LEU A 133 -23.76 0.12 5.64
CA LEU A 133 -24.36 1.44 5.75
C LEU A 133 -24.63 2.07 4.39
N LYS A 134 -23.69 1.94 3.44
CA LYS A 134 -23.88 2.40 2.06
C LYS A 134 -25.04 1.67 1.37
N ALA A 135 -25.14 0.35 1.53
CA ALA A 135 -26.24 -0.42 0.95
C ALA A 135 -27.61 0.00 1.52
N MET A 136 -27.68 0.42 2.79
CA MET A 136 -28.91 0.92 3.40
C MET A 136 -29.37 2.30 2.90
N THR A 137 -28.51 3.03 2.16
CA THR A 137 -28.87 4.29 1.48
C THR A 137 -29.38 4.10 0.06
N ASP A 138 -29.41 2.85 -0.41
CA ASP A 138 -29.85 2.53 -1.76
C ASP A 138 -31.33 2.87 -1.98
N PRO A 139 -31.71 3.53 -3.09
CA PRO A 139 -33.10 3.93 -3.34
C PRO A 139 -34.07 2.74 -3.36
N ASP A 140 -33.63 1.55 -3.77
CA ASP A 140 -34.47 0.36 -3.80
C ASP A 140 -34.68 -0.25 -2.40
N VAL A 141 -33.87 0.11 -1.41
CA VAL A 141 -33.95 -0.50 -0.06
C VAL A 141 -34.25 0.50 1.05
N VAL A 142 -34.15 1.80 0.81
CA VAL A 142 -34.28 2.84 1.84
C VAL A 142 -35.58 2.73 2.65
N GLY A 143 -36.69 2.36 2.00
CA GLY A 143 -37.96 2.12 2.68
C GLY A 143 -37.89 0.96 3.67
N ALA A 144 -37.34 -0.18 3.25
CA ALA A 144 -37.14 -1.35 4.11
C ALA A 144 -36.07 -1.10 5.19
N ALA A 145 -35.05 -0.31 4.86
CA ALA A 145 -33.96 0.02 5.78
C ALA A 145 -34.41 0.91 6.96
N ASN A 146 -35.55 1.58 6.82
CA ASN A 146 -36.16 2.38 7.90
C ASN A 146 -37.10 1.55 8.80
N GLN A 147 -37.25 0.26 8.54
CA GLN A 147 -38.06 -0.65 9.34
C GLN A 147 -37.18 -1.70 10.02
N PRO A 148 -37.61 -2.25 11.18
CA PRO A 148 -36.97 -3.42 11.76
C PRO A 148 -37.04 -4.62 10.80
N PRO A 149 -36.00 -5.47 10.74
CA PRO A 149 -34.79 -5.47 11.58
C PRO A 149 -33.65 -4.59 11.04
N LEU A 150 -33.80 -4.00 9.85
CA LEU A 150 -32.71 -3.26 9.20
C LEU A 150 -32.39 -1.93 9.89
N SER A 151 -33.40 -1.26 10.46
CA SER A 151 -33.20 -0.05 11.28
C SER A 151 -32.28 -0.31 12.47
N ASP A 152 -32.47 -1.44 13.14
CA ASP A 152 -31.68 -1.83 14.31
C ASP A 152 -30.26 -2.22 13.90
N LEU A 153 -30.14 -2.97 12.80
CA LEU A 153 -28.85 -3.30 12.19
C LEU A 153 -28.07 -2.06 11.77
N ARG A 154 -28.74 -0.99 11.31
CA ARG A 154 -28.07 0.28 10.99
C ARG A 154 -27.42 0.87 12.24
N THR A 155 -28.16 0.96 13.34
CA THR A 155 -27.67 1.46 14.63
C THR A 155 -26.49 0.63 15.12
N LEU A 156 -26.59 -0.70 15.05
CA LEU A 156 -25.51 -1.61 15.41
C LEU A 156 -24.28 -1.42 14.52
N ALA A 157 -24.46 -1.35 13.20
CA ALA A 157 -23.37 -1.17 12.25
C ALA A 157 -22.62 0.15 12.45
N ILE A 158 -23.33 1.25 12.78
CA ILE A 158 -22.70 2.53 13.16
C ILE A 158 -21.84 2.35 14.40
N GLY A 159 -22.41 1.80 15.49
CA GLY A 159 -21.69 1.62 16.74
C GLY A 159 -20.47 0.71 16.61
N PHE A 160 -20.59 -0.43 15.92
CA PHE A 160 -19.47 -1.33 15.69
C PHE A 160 -18.39 -0.73 14.78
N ASN A 161 -18.76 0.10 13.80
CA ASN A 161 -17.77 0.83 13.00
C ASN A 161 -16.95 1.79 13.88
N GLU A 162 -17.61 2.60 14.72
CA GLU A 162 -16.92 3.51 15.64
C GLU A 162 -16.01 2.78 16.63
N LEU A 163 -16.48 1.65 17.17
CA LEU A 163 -15.66 0.80 18.05
C LEU A 163 -14.46 0.20 17.32
N ALA A 164 -14.63 -0.24 16.07
CA ALA A 164 -13.55 -0.77 15.24
C ALA A 164 -12.51 0.31 14.93
N VAL A 165 -12.93 1.53 14.60
CA VAL A 165 -12.05 2.69 14.40
C VAL A 165 -11.23 2.97 15.65
N LYS A 166 -11.86 3.02 16.82
CA LYS A 166 -11.18 3.23 18.11
C LYS A 166 -10.20 2.11 18.44
N ALA A 167 -10.56 0.87 18.15
CA ALA A 167 -9.72 -0.30 18.40
C ALA A 167 -8.55 -0.43 17.39
N SER A 168 -8.73 0.09 16.17
CA SER A 168 -7.70 0.10 15.12
C SER A 168 -6.78 1.31 15.19
N ALA A 169 -7.08 2.31 16.04
CA ALA A 169 -6.21 3.46 16.22
C ALA A 169 -4.83 2.95 16.68
N PRO A 170 -3.74 3.29 15.96
CA PRO A 170 -2.41 2.99 16.45
C PRO A 170 -2.31 3.61 17.84
N LEU A 171 -1.81 2.82 18.80
CA LEU A 171 -1.49 3.33 20.13
C LEU A 171 -0.77 4.67 19.92
N PRO A 172 -1.18 5.76 20.59
CA PRO A 172 -0.43 6.99 20.52
C PRO A 172 1.02 6.60 20.79
N SER A 173 1.90 6.89 19.82
CA SER A 173 3.35 6.76 20.03
C SER A 173 3.59 7.38 21.37
N ALA A 174 4.02 6.56 22.35
CA ALA A 174 4.22 7.06 23.70
C ALA A 174 5.01 8.36 23.55
N PRO A 175 4.59 9.49 24.18
CA PRO A 175 5.47 10.65 24.24
C PRO A 175 6.85 10.09 24.62
N PRO A 176 7.93 10.45 23.90
CA PRO A 176 9.24 9.93 24.24
C PRO A 176 9.38 10.13 25.74
N LEU A 177 9.53 9.01 26.47
CA LEU A 177 9.65 9.07 27.92
C LEU A 177 10.62 10.22 28.21
N PRO A 178 10.29 11.17 29.12
CA PRO A 178 11.35 12.02 29.64
C PRO A 178 12.44 11.05 30.07
N ALA A 179 13.62 11.17 29.45
CA ALA A 179 14.73 10.28 29.72
C ALA A 179 14.82 10.16 31.24
N PRO A 180 14.83 8.94 31.81
CA PRO A 180 14.97 8.79 33.24
C PRO A 180 16.21 9.59 33.62
N THR A 181 16.06 10.57 34.52
CA THR A 181 17.22 11.14 35.21
C THR A 181 17.96 9.93 35.77
N PRO A 182 19.19 9.63 35.30
CA PRO A 182 19.88 8.45 35.78
C PRO A 182 20.15 8.67 37.26
N VAL A 183 19.36 8.02 38.11
CA VAL A 183 19.88 7.61 39.41
C VAL A 183 20.91 6.56 39.07
N GLU A 184 22.17 6.95 39.22
CA GLU A 184 23.37 6.19 38.96
C GLU A 184 23.31 4.87 39.75
N ALA A 185 22.80 3.82 39.10
CA ALA A 185 23.15 2.46 39.46
C ALA A 185 24.60 2.22 38.99
N PRO A 186 25.45 1.54 39.79
CA PRO A 186 26.84 1.33 39.43
C PRO A 186 26.91 0.58 38.08
N PRO A 187 27.60 1.14 37.06
CA PRO A 187 27.69 0.47 35.77
C PRO A 187 28.62 -0.76 35.85
N PRO A 188 28.30 -1.85 35.15
CA PRO A 188 29.28 -2.89 34.86
C PRO A 188 30.44 -2.33 34.02
N PRO A 189 31.64 -2.92 34.05
CA PRO A 189 32.80 -2.40 33.32
C PRO A 189 32.52 -2.38 31.81
N ARG A 190 32.57 -1.18 31.21
CA ARG A 190 32.44 -0.98 29.76
C ARG A 190 33.80 -1.18 29.08
N PRO A 191 33.85 -1.84 27.90
CA PRO A 191 35.03 -1.81 27.05
C PRO A 191 35.26 -0.38 26.51
N MET A 192 36.50 0.10 26.62
CA MET A 192 36.94 1.42 26.15
C MET A 192 36.89 1.47 24.62
N VAL A 193 36.10 2.39 24.07
CA VAL A 193 36.10 2.72 22.63
C VAL A 193 37.00 3.94 22.44
N PRO A 194 38.00 3.92 21.53
CA PRO A 194 38.88 5.07 21.29
C PRO A 194 38.11 6.29 20.76
N GLN A 195 38.39 7.47 21.30
CA GLN A 195 37.66 8.71 21.02
C GLN A 195 38.30 9.40 19.80
N ILE A 196 37.52 9.56 18.73
CA ILE A 196 37.95 10.20 17.47
C ILE A 196 37.70 11.72 17.57
N TYR A 197 38.73 12.54 17.36
CA TYR A 197 38.66 14.01 17.42
C TYR A 197 38.49 14.63 16.03
N ALA A 198 37.67 15.67 15.92
CA ALA A 198 37.38 16.38 14.67
C ALA A 198 38.25 17.64 14.50
N ALA A 199 38.48 18.08 13.26
CA ALA A 199 39.40 19.17 12.93
C ALA A 199 38.92 20.56 13.37
N GLU A 200 37.64 20.70 13.72
CA GLU A 200 37.04 21.96 14.17
C GLU A 200 37.16 22.17 15.69
N ASP A 201 37.75 21.21 16.40
CA ASP A 201 37.88 21.26 17.86
C ASP A 201 39.01 22.22 18.28
N SER A 202 38.63 23.24 19.06
CA SER A 202 39.41 24.46 19.34
C SER A 202 40.74 24.29 20.10
N ARG A 203 41.21 23.05 20.31
CA ARG A 203 42.49 22.70 20.97
C ARG A 203 43.30 21.63 20.22
N VAL A 204 43.09 21.49 18.91
CA VAL A 204 43.81 20.55 18.05
C VAL A 204 44.51 21.30 16.92
N THR A 205 45.82 21.11 16.71
CA THR A 205 46.50 21.66 15.53
C THR A 205 46.13 20.78 14.32
N PRO A 206 45.51 21.34 13.26
CA PRO A 206 44.99 20.56 12.16
C PRO A 206 46.11 19.79 11.43
N PRO A 207 45.82 18.58 10.91
CA PRO A 207 46.81 17.73 10.26
C PRO A 207 47.36 18.41 8.99
N VAL A 208 48.69 18.40 8.83
CA VAL A 208 49.36 18.99 7.66
C VAL A 208 49.53 17.93 6.59
N THR A 209 49.02 18.21 5.39
CA THR A 209 49.09 17.31 4.23
C THR A 209 50.53 17.13 3.76
N ILE A 210 51.05 15.90 3.80
CA ILE A 210 52.39 15.57 3.29
C ILE A 210 52.29 15.07 1.84
N ASN A 211 51.30 14.22 1.55
CA ASN A 211 51.02 13.75 0.21
C ASN A 211 49.51 13.48 0.04
N GLN A 212 48.87 14.26 -0.81
CA GLN A 212 47.46 14.13 -1.19
C GLN A 212 47.35 14.34 -2.70
N THR A 213 47.72 13.30 -3.45
CA THR A 213 47.64 13.35 -4.92
C THR A 213 46.28 12.80 -5.36
N LEU A 214 45.48 13.63 -6.03
CA LEU A 214 44.20 13.23 -6.60
C LEU A 214 44.38 12.78 -8.07
N PRO A 215 43.68 11.72 -8.51
CA PRO A 215 43.77 11.25 -9.89
C PRO A 215 43.15 12.26 -10.87
N LEU A 216 43.66 12.34 -12.10
CA LEU A 216 43.07 13.18 -13.14
C LEU A 216 41.70 12.63 -13.55
N TYR A 217 40.77 13.53 -13.88
CA TYR A 217 39.45 13.13 -14.33
C TYR A 217 39.52 12.44 -15.71
N PRO A 218 38.98 11.22 -15.87
CA PRO A 218 39.26 10.38 -17.03
C PRO A 218 38.48 10.76 -18.29
N THR A 219 37.41 11.54 -18.20
CA THR A 219 36.55 11.89 -19.33
C THR A 219 36.45 13.40 -19.55
N ARG A 220 36.26 13.82 -20.80
CA ARG A 220 35.95 15.20 -21.16
C ARG A 220 34.58 15.25 -21.85
N PRO A 221 33.71 16.24 -21.55
CA PRO A 221 33.93 17.36 -20.63
C PRO A 221 33.86 16.95 -19.16
N VAL A 222 34.60 17.65 -18.29
CA VAL A 222 34.56 17.43 -16.84
C VAL A 222 33.22 17.93 -16.31
N PRO A 223 32.45 17.11 -15.56
CA PRO A 223 31.17 17.54 -15.03
C PRO A 223 31.36 18.63 -13.98
N THR A 224 30.47 19.62 -14.00
CA THR A 224 30.45 20.73 -13.06
C THR A 224 29.78 20.29 -11.76
N GLY A 225 30.54 20.25 -10.66
CA GLY A 225 30.03 19.88 -9.33
C GLY A 225 31.14 19.86 -8.28
N GLN A 226 30.78 20.04 -7.01
CA GLN A 226 31.71 19.96 -5.87
C GLN A 226 31.53 18.62 -5.14
N GLY A 227 32.64 17.94 -4.89
CA GLY A 227 32.67 16.68 -4.15
C GLY A 227 33.32 16.86 -2.80
N VAL A 228 32.81 16.16 -1.80
CA VAL A 228 33.34 16.20 -0.43
C VAL A 228 33.74 14.79 -0.01
N LEU A 229 35.01 14.63 0.32
CA LEU A 229 35.62 13.39 0.77
C LEU A 229 36.13 13.60 2.19
N GLU A 230 35.58 12.84 3.14
CA GLU A 230 35.98 12.86 4.53
C GLU A 230 36.96 11.72 4.79
N VAL A 231 38.00 12.00 5.58
CA VAL A 231 39.10 11.08 5.81
C VAL A 231 39.45 11.11 7.30
N ILE A 232 39.55 9.93 7.91
CA ILE A 232 40.03 9.73 9.28
C ILE A 232 41.49 9.28 9.21
N ILE A 233 42.35 9.99 9.93
CA ILE A 233 43.81 9.80 9.94
C ILE A 233 44.21 9.32 11.33
N ASP A 234 45.01 8.26 11.38
CA ASP A 234 45.52 7.69 12.63
C ASP A 234 46.70 8.47 13.22
N GLU A 235 47.15 8.07 14.41
CA GLU A 235 48.28 8.67 15.12
C GLU A 235 49.63 8.51 14.37
N SER A 236 49.70 7.66 13.34
CA SER A 236 50.87 7.46 12.48
C SER A 236 50.88 8.39 11.26
N GLY A 237 49.77 9.10 11.01
CA GLY A 237 49.61 9.95 9.84
C GLY A 237 49.12 9.21 8.60
N THR A 238 48.58 7.99 8.77
CA THR A 238 48.01 7.17 7.69
C THR A 238 46.49 7.28 7.71
N VAL A 239 45.87 7.18 6.54
CA VAL A 239 44.40 7.18 6.41
C VAL A 239 43.84 5.84 6.89
N GLU A 240 43.13 5.85 8.01
CA GLU A 240 42.46 4.67 8.58
C GLU A 240 41.13 4.39 7.87
N SER A 241 40.35 5.45 7.58
CA SER A 241 39.12 5.32 6.80
C SER A 241 38.83 6.56 5.96
N ALA A 242 38.18 6.37 4.82
CA ALA A 242 37.75 7.45 3.94
C ALA A 242 36.32 7.19 3.45
N ALA A 243 35.48 8.21 3.47
CA ALA A 243 34.09 8.13 3.06
C ALA A 243 33.70 9.36 2.22
N ILE A 244 32.90 9.14 1.17
CA ILE A 244 32.41 10.24 0.33
C ILE A 244 31.13 10.79 0.94
N ARG A 245 31.17 12.07 1.29
CA ARG A 245 30.03 12.83 1.81
C ARG A 245 29.22 13.48 0.70
N SER A 246 29.85 13.85 -0.41
CA SER A 246 29.17 14.40 -1.57
C SER A 246 29.81 13.89 -2.86
N THR A 247 28.99 13.24 -3.68
CA THR A 247 29.39 12.55 -4.90
C THR A 247 29.36 13.49 -6.10
N VAL A 248 30.40 13.47 -6.93
CA VAL A 248 30.43 14.24 -8.19
C VAL A 248 30.20 13.31 -9.37
N ASN A 249 30.84 12.14 -9.35
CA ASN A 249 30.61 11.07 -10.31
C ASN A 249 31.06 9.76 -9.68
N SER A 250 30.16 8.78 -9.60
CA SER A 250 30.40 7.48 -8.96
C SER A 250 31.61 6.72 -9.47
N LEU A 251 32.02 6.91 -10.73
CA LEU A 251 33.24 6.30 -11.27
C LEU A 251 34.50 6.99 -10.73
N TYR A 252 34.51 8.32 -10.69
CA TYR A 252 35.63 9.12 -10.23
C TYR A 252 35.78 9.08 -8.70
N ASP A 253 34.66 9.05 -8.00
CA ASP A 253 34.52 8.85 -6.56
C ASP A 253 35.26 7.57 -6.09
N ARG A 254 35.14 6.48 -6.84
CA ARG A 254 35.88 5.23 -6.56
C ARG A 254 37.39 5.37 -6.77
N LEU A 255 37.82 6.14 -7.77
CA LEU A 255 39.24 6.43 -8.01
C LEU A 255 39.80 7.32 -6.90
N ALA A 256 39.03 8.30 -6.43
CA ALA A 256 39.40 9.16 -5.31
C ALA A 256 39.53 8.37 -4.00
N LEU A 257 38.59 7.48 -3.68
CA LEU A 257 38.68 6.58 -2.51
C LEU A 257 39.83 5.57 -2.60
N ALA A 258 40.21 5.14 -3.81
CA ALA A 258 41.38 4.29 -3.98
C ALA A 258 42.68 5.07 -3.73
N ALA A 259 42.74 6.33 -4.16
CA ALA A 259 43.90 7.20 -3.97
C ALA A 259 44.16 7.52 -2.49
N THR A 260 43.13 7.62 -1.63
CA THR A 260 43.29 7.93 -0.20
C THR A 260 44.17 6.92 0.55
N LYS A 261 44.24 5.68 0.09
CA LYS A 261 45.11 4.64 0.68
C LYS A 261 46.60 4.96 0.56
N THR A 262 46.96 5.81 -0.39
CA THR A 262 48.35 6.23 -0.63
C THR A 262 48.67 7.58 0.00
N TRP A 263 47.68 8.23 0.62
CA TRP A 263 47.86 9.55 1.21
C TRP A 263 48.57 9.46 2.56
N ARG A 264 49.38 10.48 2.83
CA ARG A 264 50.11 10.62 4.08
C ARG A 264 49.92 12.02 4.63
N TYR A 265 49.68 12.07 5.92
CA TYR A 265 49.44 13.29 6.68
C TYR A 265 50.39 13.33 7.86
N ARG A 266 50.72 14.52 8.34
CA ARG A 266 51.31 14.66 9.67
C ARG A 266 50.15 14.62 10.68
N PRO A 267 50.15 13.68 11.64
CA PRO A 267 49.03 13.49 12.57
C PRO A 267 48.82 14.73 13.44
N ALA A 268 47.57 14.98 13.81
CA ALA A 268 47.20 16.10 14.66
C ALA A 268 47.73 15.87 16.08
N THR A 269 48.46 16.84 16.63
CA THR A 269 48.97 16.75 18.00
C THR A 269 47.97 17.39 18.95
N SER A 270 47.39 16.61 19.86
CA SER A 270 46.60 17.15 20.98
C SER A 270 47.52 17.39 22.18
N LEU A 271 47.39 18.53 22.85
CA LEU A 271 48.27 18.96 23.95
C LEU A 271 48.15 18.11 25.24
N PHE A 272 47.43 16.97 25.20
CA PHE A 272 47.18 16.13 26.38
C PHE A 272 48.21 15.01 26.60
N SER A 273 49.14 14.77 25.68
CA SER A 273 50.16 13.71 25.81
C SER A 273 51.37 14.09 26.69
N ALA A 274 51.53 15.35 27.10
CA ALA A 274 52.69 15.78 27.90
C ALA A 274 52.54 15.62 29.43
N ALA A 275 51.35 15.28 29.94
CA ALA A 275 51.07 15.34 31.39
C ALA A 275 51.05 13.98 32.13
N GLN A 276 51.19 12.84 31.45
CA GLN A 276 51.12 11.50 32.06
C GLN A 276 52.46 10.76 32.23
N SER A 277 53.61 11.44 32.08
CA SER A 277 54.94 10.79 32.30
C SER A 277 55.58 11.06 33.67
N ASN A 278 54.90 11.69 34.64
CA ASN A 278 55.53 11.90 35.95
C ASN A 278 54.56 11.95 37.14
N ARG A 279 53.98 10.80 37.51
CA ARG A 279 53.56 10.49 38.89
C ARG A 279 53.37 8.99 39.02
N GLY A 280 54.46 8.30 39.33
CA GLY A 280 54.45 6.85 39.50
C GLY A 280 55.80 6.26 39.88
N ALA A 281 56.52 6.84 40.85
CA ALA A 281 57.51 6.12 41.66
C ALA A 281 58.02 7.00 42.82
N ARG A 282 57.65 6.60 44.05
CA ARG A 282 58.31 6.82 45.35
C ARG A 282 58.56 8.25 45.83
#